data_AF-A0A8S3JWE3-F1
#
_entry.id   AF-A0A8S3JWE3-F1
#
_cell.length_a   1.000
_cell.length_b   1.000
_cell.length_c   1.000
_cell.angle_alpha   90.00
_cell.angle_beta   90.00
_cell.angle_gamma   90.00
#
_symmetry.space_group_name_H-M   'P 1'
#
loop_
_entity.id
_entity.type
_entity.pdbx_description
1 polymer ?
#
loop_
_entity_poly.entity_id
_entity_poly.type
_entity_poly.pdbx_seq_one_letter_code
_entity_poly.pdbx_strand_id
1 'polypeptide(L)'
;LGVAFYRGADCCILVYDVTSPTSFRSLDSWRDEFLIQAGPRDPENFPFVVIGNKTDLDNRMVTARKAQNWCSEKTNIPHFETSAKDGVNVEKAFETVARNALVREKENDITP
;
A
#
# COMPACT_ATOMS: atom_id res chain seq x y z
N LEU A 1 12.00 -11.07 3.89
CA LEU A 1 11.80 -10.99 5.37
C LEU A 1 11.13 -12.28 5.83
N GLY A 2 11.30 -12.72 7.08
CA GLY A 2 10.68 -13.98 7.54
C GLY A 2 9.15 -13.89 7.66
N VAL A 3 8.44 -15.01 7.50
CA VAL A 3 6.97 -15.17 7.66
C VAL A 3 6.43 -14.43 8.90
N ALA A 4 7.20 -14.44 10.00
CA ALA A 4 6.82 -13.87 11.29
C ALA A 4 6.51 -12.35 11.24
N PHE A 5 7.05 -11.60 10.27
CA PHE A 5 6.80 -10.16 10.16
C PHE A 5 5.51 -9.82 9.41
N TYR A 6 4.93 -10.78 8.68
CA TYR A 6 3.75 -10.58 7.84
C TYR A 6 2.48 -11.16 8.44
N ARG A 7 2.60 -12.27 9.18
CA ARG A 7 1.46 -12.97 9.76
C ARG A 7 0.79 -12.12 10.84
N GLY A 8 -0.52 -11.98 10.74
CA GLY A 8 -1.33 -11.20 11.69
C GLY A 8 -1.38 -9.70 11.38
N ALA A 9 -0.86 -9.25 10.24
CA ALA A 9 -1.05 -7.88 9.80
C ALA A 9 -2.52 -7.62 9.42
N ASP A 10 -3.09 -6.52 9.94
CA ASP A 10 -4.45 -6.09 9.62
C ASP A 10 -4.54 -5.32 8.29
N CYS A 11 -3.42 -4.71 7.90
CA CYS A 11 -3.27 -3.96 6.66
C CYS A 11 -1.80 -3.88 6.20
N CYS A 12 -1.57 -3.39 4.99
CA CYS A 12 -0.24 -3.26 4.40
C CYS A 12 -0.11 -1.94 3.62
N ILE A 13 1.02 -1.25 3.82
CA ILE A 13 1.38 -0.07 3.03
C ILE A 13 2.54 -0.47 2.12
N LEU A 14 2.34 -0.34 0.80
CA LEU A 14 3.38 -0.53 -0.20
C LEU A 14 3.96 0.83 -0.59
N VAL A 15 5.26 1.01 -0.42
CA VAL A 15 5.92 2.30 -0.67
C VAL A 15 6.90 2.17 -1.82
N TYR A 16 6.84 3.11 -2.76
CA TYR A 16 7.86 3.29 -3.78
C TYR A 16 8.40 4.73 -3.73
N ASP A 17 9.55 4.94 -4.33
CA ASP A 17 10.17 6.25 -4.49
C ASP A 17 9.84 6.81 -5.88
N VAL A 18 9.26 8.01 -5.94
CA VAL A 18 8.83 8.64 -7.20
C VAL A 18 9.99 8.92 -8.16
N THR A 19 11.23 8.94 -7.68
CA THR A 19 12.44 9.13 -8.48
C THR A 19 13.09 7.80 -8.89
N SER A 20 12.54 6.64 -8.46
CA SER A 20 13.11 5.32 -8.72
C SER A 20 12.11 4.38 -9.40
N PRO A 21 12.15 4.26 -10.74
CA PRO A 21 11.28 3.34 -11.48
C PRO A 21 11.44 1.87 -11.07
N THR A 22 12.63 1.50 -10.60
CA THR A 22 12.88 0.14 -10.09
C THR A 22 12.08 -0.14 -8.84
N SER A 23 12.01 0.81 -7.89
CA SER A 23 11.19 0.66 -6.68
C SER A 23 9.72 0.47 -7.00
N PHE A 24 9.20 1.20 -8.00
CA PHE A 24 7.82 1.05 -8.45
C PHE A 24 7.57 -0.33 -9.09
N ARG A 25 8.49 -0.82 -9.93
CA ARG A 25 8.36 -2.18 -10.52
C ARG A 25 8.38 -3.28 -9.46
N SER A 26 9.07 -3.07 -8.34
CA SER A 26 9.11 -4.04 -7.25
C SER A 26 7.80 -4.15 -6.48
N LEU A 27 6.83 -3.24 -6.67
CA LEU A 27 5.53 -3.29 -5.97
C LEU A 27 4.77 -4.59 -6.23
N ASP A 28 4.83 -5.12 -7.46
CA ASP A 28 4.21 -6.41 -7.79
C ASP A 28 4.80 -7.53 -6.93
N SER A 29 6.13 -7.64 -6.89
CA SER A 29 6.82 -8.66 -6.08
C SER A 29 6.55 -8.48 -4.58
N TRP A 30 6.51 -7.25 -4.08
CA TRP A 30 6.21 -6.98 -2.67
C TRP A 30 4.78 -7.35 -2.29
N ARG A 31 3.82 -7.05 -3.16
CA ARG A 31 2.42 -7.42 -2.93
C ARG A 31 2.26 -8.94 -2.92
N ASP A 32 2.85 -9.62 -3.90
CA ASP A 32 2.73 -11.07 -4.03
C ASP A 32 3.46 -11.78 -2.86
N GLU A 33 4.66 -11.34 -2.50
CA GLU A 33 5.37 -11.85 -1.31
C GLU A 33 4.52 -11.66 -0.06
N PHE A 34 3.95 -10.47 0.16
CA PHE A 34 3.11 -10.21 1.33
C PHE A 34 1.91 -11.16 1.38
N LEU A 35 1.17 -11.32 0.28
CA LEU A 35 -0.01 -12.19 0.25
C LEU A 35 0.33 -13.65 0.51
N ILE A 36 1.45 -14.14 -0.03
CA ILE A 36 1.93 -15.50 0.20
C ILE A 36 2.33 -15.71 1.66
N GLN A 37 3.07 -14.76 2.25
CA GLN A 37 3.65 -14.91 3.57
C GLN A 37 2.67 -14.59 4.71
N ALA A 38 1.81 -13.59 4.54
CA ALA A 38 0.79 -13.21 5.52
C ALA A 38 -0.39 -14.20 5.53
N GLY A 39 -0.73 -14.76 4.36
CA GLY A 39 -1.87 -15.67 4.19
C GLY A 39 -3.20 -15.10 4.70
N PRO A 40 -3.60 -13.87 4.32
CA PRO A 40 -4.86 -13.30 4.79
C PRO A 40 -6.05 -14.13 4.30
N ARG A 41 -7.09 -14.24 5.14
CA ARG A 41 -8.31 -15.01 4.81
C ARG A 41 -8.98 -14.57 3.50
N ASP A 42 -8.96 -13.26 3.25
CA ASP A 42 -9.45 -12.63 2.03
C ASP A 42 -8.32 -11.76 1.44
N PRO A 43 -7.53 -12.31 0.50
CA PRO A 43 -6.44 -11.60 -0.18
C PRO A 43 -6.89 -10.50 -1.13
N GLU A 44 -8.09 -10.61 -1.71
CA GLU A 44 -8.59 -9.65 -2.70
C GLU A 44 -9.05 -8.37 -2.03
N ASN A 45 -9.72 -8.48 -0.88
CA ASN A 45 -10.18 -7.34 -0.10
C ASN A 45 -9.24 -6.98 1.06
N PHE A 46 -8.00 -7.50 1.08
CA PHE A 46 -7.04 -7.15 2.11
C PHE A 46 -6.71 -5.65 2.04
N PRO A 47 -6.66 -4.90 3.17
CA PRO A 47 -6.48 -3.46 3.14
C PRO A 47 -5.05 -3.09 2.75
N PHE A 48 -4.87 -2.69 1.49
CA PHE A 48 -3.64 -2.10 1.00
C PHE A 48 -3.76 -0.59 0.84
N VAL A 49 -2.64 0.11 0.97
CA VAL A 49 -2.45 1.48 0.47
C VAL A 49 -1.12 1.54 -0.25
N VAL A 50 -1.07 2.25 -1.38
CA VAL A 50 0.18 2.51 -2.12
C VAL A 50 0.63 3.95 -1.89
N ILE A 51 1.90 4.13 -1.56
CA ILE A 51 2.52 5.45 -1.36
C ILE A 51 3.65 5.67 -2.36
N GLY A 52 3.54 6.72 -3.17
CA GLY A 52 4.66 7.32 -3.89
C GLY A 52 5.36 8.36 -3.01
N ASN A 53 6.48 7.97 -2.40
CA ASN A 53 7.22 8.82 -1.47
C ASN A 53 8.31 9.66 -2.18
N LYS A 54 8.84 10.65 -1.46
CA LYS A 54 9.88 11.60 -1.89
C LYS A 54 9.42 12.59 -2.97
N THR A 55 8.18 13.06 -2.86
CA THR A 55 7.67 14.09 -3.78
C THR A 55 8.33 15.45 -3.64
N ASP A 56 9.14 15.66 -2.61
CA ASP A 56 10.02 16.81 -2.44
C ASP A 56 11.20 16.86 -3.43
N LEU A 57 11.45 15.78 -4.16
CA LEU A 57 12.53 15.71 -5.15
C LEU A 57 12.02 16.01 -6.57
N ASP A 58 12.73 16.90 -7.28
CA ASP A 58 12.35 17.36 -8.62
C ASP A 58 12.61 16.34 -9.75
N ASN A 59 13.46 15.32 -9.52
CA ASN A 59 13.86 14.32 -10.51
C ASN A 59 12.86 13.15 -10.61
N ARG A 60 11.56 13.46 -10.67
CA ARG A 60 10.49 12.46 -10.77
C ARG A 60 10.65 11.59 -12.03
N MET A 61 10.58 10.27 -11.83
CA MET A 61 10.61 9.28 -12.91
C MET A 61 9.38 8.38 -12.97
N VAL A 62 8.53 8.41 -11.93
CA VAL A 62 7.24 7.71 -11.88
C VAL A 62 6.12 8.73 -11.76
N THR A 63 5.24 8.78 -12.75
CA THR A 63 4.11 9.71 -12.77
C THR A 63 2.98 9.21 -11.89
N ALA A 64 2.23 10.13 -11.28
CA ALA A 64 1.05 9.80 -10.49
C ALA A 64 0.04 8.95 -11.30
N ARG A 65 -0.19 9.30 -12.57
CA ARG A 65 -1.06 8.54 -13.48
C ARG A 65 -0.63 7.08 -13.64
N LYS A 66 0.68 6.81 -13.77
CA LYS A 66 1.19 5.45 -13.89
C LYS A 66 0.93 4.64 -12.63
N ALA A 67 1.13 5.25 -11.46
CA ALA A 67 0.85 4.62 -10.18
C ALA A 67 -0.64 4.38 -9.96
N GLN A 68 -1.49 5.35 -10.29
CA GLN A 68 -2.94 5.23 -10.22
C GLN A 68 -3.46 4.10 -11.12
N ASN A 69 -2.97 3.98 -12.36
CA ASN A 69 -3.36 2.88 -13.25
C ASN A 69 -3.03 1.52 -12.64
N TRP A 70 -1.81 1.34 -12.11
CA TRP A 70 -1.42 0.10 -11.44
C TRP A 70 -2.34 -0.21 -10.25
N CYS A 71 -2.70 0.81 -9.44
CA CYS A 71 -3.59 0.63 -8.31
C CYS A 71 -5.01 0.22 -8.72
N SER A 72 -5.53 0.80 -9.80
CA SER A 72 -6.84 0.47 -10.37
C SER A 72 -6.91 -0.95 -10.93
N GLU A 73 -5.82 -1.43 -11.55
CA GLU A 73 -5.75 -2.77 -12.16
C GLU A 73 -5.73 -3.92 -11.14
N LYS A 74 -5.35 -3.66 -9.89
CA LYS A 74 -5.32 -4.69 -8.83
C LYS A 74 -6.71 -4.86 -8.20
N THR A 75 -7.09 -3.95 -7.31
CA THR A 75 -8.37 -3.95 -6.59
C THR A 75 -8.79 -2.53 -6.21
N ASN A 76 -8.49 -1.56 -7.07
CA ASN A 76 -8.72 -0.12 -6.81
C ASN A 76 -8.09 0.34 -5.49
N ILE A 77 -6.79 0.05 -5.33
CA ILE A 77 -6.05 0.33 -4.10
C ILE A 77 -5.90 1.86 -3.93
N PRO A 78 -6.17 2.45 -2.75
CA PRO A 78 -5.91 3.86 -2.51
C PRO A 78 -4.43 4.22 -2.73
N HIS A 79 -4.18 5.29 -3.49
CA HIS A 79 -2.84 5.81 -3.79
C HIS A 79 -2.65 7.21 -3.21
N PHE A 80 -1.51 7.41 -2.55
CA PHE A 80 -1.09 8.71 -2.02
C PHE A 80 0.30 9.08 -2.53
N GLU A 81 0.52 10.37 -2.73
CA GLU A 81 1.85 10.92 -2.93
C GLU A 81 2.29 11.66 -1.68
N THR A 82 3.45 11.30 -1.15
CA THR A 82 3.95 11.80 0.13
C THR A 82 5.36 12.36 0.02
N SER A 83 5.66 13.31 0.90
CA SER A 83 7.03 13.60 1.30
C SER A 83 7.15 13.34 2.79
N ALA A 84 7.86 12.28 3.16
CA ALA A 84 8.20 12.04 4.56
C ALA A 84 9.10 13.17 5.13
N LYS A 85 9.90 13.82 4.28
CA LYS A 85 10.78 14.93 4.66
C LYS A 85 9.97 16.17 5.05
N ASP A 86 8.97 16.50 4.24
CA ASP A 86 8.17 17.72 4.42
C ASP A 86 6.83 17.46 5.14
N GLY A 87 6.56 16.21 5.54
CA GLY A 87 5.32 15.80 6.22
C GLY A 87 4.07 15.78 5.32
N VAL A 88 4.23 15.85 3.99
CA VAL A 88 3.10 15.93 3.05
C VAL A 88 2.37 14.60 2.96
N ASN A 89 1.06 14.61 3.23
CA ASN A 89 0.10 13.50 3.10
C ASN A 89 0.42 12.22 3.91
N VAL A 90 1.43 12.23 4.78
CA VAL A 90 1.82 11.05 5.56
C VAL A 90 0.69 10.63 6.48
N GLU A 91 0.18 11.53 7.31
CA GLU A 91 -0.92 11.26 8.25
C GLU A 91 -2.15 10.69 7.52
N LYS A 92 -2.59 11.37 6.46
CA LYS A 92 -3.75 10.94 5.66
C LYS A 92 -3.61 9.52 5.09
N ALA A 93 -2.41 9.14 4.65
CA ALA A 93 -2.16 7.79 4.13
C ALA A 93 -2.29 6.73 5.24
N PHE A 94 -1.72 6.99 6.42
CA PHE A 94 -1.82 6.09 7.57
C PHE A 94 -3.25 6.02 8.14
N GLU A 95 -3.95 7.14 8.25
CA GLU A 95 -5.35 7.16 8.69
C GLU A 95 -6.27 6.39 7.74
N THR A 96 -6.03 6.48 6.43
CA THR A 96 -6.83 5.77 5.44
C THR A 96 -6.66 4.26 5.58
N VAL A 97 -5.42 3.77 5.70
CA VAL A 97 -5.19 2.32 5.82
C VAL A 97 -5.74 1.78 7.14
N ALA A 98 -5.57 2.51 8.25
CA ALA A 98 -6.09 2.13 9.55
C ALA A 98 -7.63 2.08 9.55
N ARG A 99 -8.29 3.07 8.93
CA ARG A 99 -9.75 3.08 8.77
C ARG A 99 -10.23 1.88 7.97
N ASN A 100 -9.58 1.55 6.87
CA ASN A 100 -9.96 0.41 6.02
C ASN A 100 -9.80 -0.93 6.77
N ALA A 101 -8.74 -1.06 7.58
CA ALA A 101 -8.55 -2.22 8.45
C ALA A 101 -9.71 -2.40 9.45
N LEU A 102 -10.09 -1.32 10.14
CA LEU A 102 -11.19 -1.33 11.11
C LEU A 102 -12.56 -1.64 10.48
N VAL A 103 -12.80 -1.16 9.25
CA VAL A 103 -14.05 -1.47 8.53
C VAL A 103 -14.12 -2.97 8.21
N ARG A 104 -13.04 -3.53 7.68
CA ARG A 104 -12.95 -4.96 7.36
C ARG A 104 -13.05 -5.85 8.59
N GLU A 105 -12.44 -5.46 9.71
CA GLU A 105 -12.55 -6.21 10.97
C GLU A 105 -14.01 -6.30 11.43
N LYS A 106 -14.75 -5.19 11.39
CA LYS A 106 -16.19 -5.18 11.71
C LYS A 106 -17.01 -6.06 10.78
N GLU A 107 -16.70 -6.08 9.48
CA GLU A 107 -17.40 -6.96 8.52
C GLU A 107 -17.15 -8.44 8.84
N ASN A 108 -15.91 -8.81 9.18
CA ASN A 108 -15.57 -10.17 9.59
C ASN A 108 -16.27 -10.61 10.89
N ASP A 109 -16.49 -9.69 11.84
CA ASP A 109 -17.21 -9.99 13.08
C ASP A 109 -18.72 -10.21 12.89
N ILE A 110 -19.29 -9.70 11.79
CA ILE A 110 -20.74 -9.77 11.50
C ILE A 110 -21.10 -11.05 10.75
N THR A 111 -20.16 -11.65 10.00
CA THR A 111 -20.33 -12.94 9.32
C THR A 111 -19.75 -14.10 10.16
N PRO A 112 -20.57 -15.06 10.63
CA PRO A 112 -20.11 -16.20 11.42
C PRO A 112 -19.23 -17.20 10.65
#